data_AF-A0A2V1IUG0-F1
#
_entry.id   AF-A0A2V1IUG0-F1
#
_cell.length_a   1.000
_cell.length_b   1.000
_cell.length_c   1.000
_cell.angle_alpha   90.00
_cell.angle_beta   90.00
_cell.angle_gamma   90.00
#
_symmetry.space_group_name_H-M   'P 1'
#
loop_
_entity.id
_entity.type
_entity.pdbx_description
1 polymer ?
#
loop_
_entity_poly.entity_id
_entity_poly.type
_entity_poly.pdbx_seq_one_letter_code
_entity_poly.pdbx_strand_id
1 'polypeptide(L)'
;MKILRTVTLMAALAAAAAGASAQSPLTASKVFVEAPRQVFPLLDRNARLDMIDYFENGMTNTTANAMQGQSAVTAISPLSLSVKMTDSSSYELDLLPTAKGDTLVMLISTVATPAPDSKISIRSSDWRTDMTASAFTRPTLDQWLTDKGRDNKVEVEAFVPFLLISYSYDPSSAVLKLTNNTRQFLSSDIYETVAPYLLGEKSYRWNGKKFTPLK
;
A
#
# COMPACT_ATOMS: atom_id res chain seq x y z
N MET A 1 59.09 48.71 -32.90
CA MET A 1 58.98 48.58 -31.44
C MET A 1 57.64 49.17 -31.00
N LYS A 2 56.75 48.37 -30.39
CA LYS A 2 55.41 48.68 -29.81
C LYS A 2 54.31 49.03 -30.84
N ILE A 3 53.46 48.11 -31.31
CA ILE A 3 52.40 47.31 -30.66
C ILE A 3 51.30 48.16 -29.99
N LEU A 4 50.21 48.37 -30.76
CA LEU A 4 48.80 48.12 -30.46
C LEU A 4 48.27 48.35 -29.02
N ARG A 5 47.13 49.07 -28.89
CA ARG A 5 45.85 48.51 -28.38
C ARG A 5 44.78 49.60 -28.16
N THR A 6 43.85 49.68 -29.10
CA THR A 6 42.46 50.10 -28.86
C THR A 6 41.80 49.09 -27.92
N VAL A 7 41.28 49.56 -26.79
CA VAL A 7 40.55 48.73 -25.82
C VAL A 7 39.06 48.86 -26.11
N THR A 8 38.50 47.84 -26.74
CA THR A 8 37.05 47.66 -26.87
C THR A 8 36.58 46.82 -25.67
N LEU A 9 35.76 47.42 -24.81
CA LEU A 9 35.18 46.74 -23.65
C LEU A 9 33.99 45.89 -24.12
N MET A 10 34.19 44.57 -24.26
CA MET A 10 33.11 43.62 -24.53
C MET A 10 32.71 42.98 -23.19
N ALA A 11 31.51 43.33 -22.70
CA ALA A 11 30.90 42.66 -21.56
C ALA A 11 30.33 41.32 -22.00
N ALA A 12 30.93 40.21 -21.55
CA ALA A 12 30.39 38.87 -21.72
C ALA A 12 29.42 38.56 -20.57
N LEU A 13 28.12 38.55 -20.88
CA LEU A 13 27.06 38.08 -19.99
C LEU A 13 27.04 36.55 -20.02
N ALA A 14 27.68 35.90 -19.05
CA ALA A 14 27.58 34.45 -18.87
C ALA A 14 26.28 34.10 -18.13
N ALA A 15 25.24 33.70 -18.86
CA ALA A 15 24.05 33.09 -18.29
C ALA A 15 24.37 31.64 -17.92
N ALA A 16 24.65 31.39 -16.64
CA ALA A 16 24.70 30.03 -16.10
C ALA A 16 23.27 29.48 -16.01
N ALA A 17 22.86 28.68 -17.00
CA ALA A 17 21.68 27.84 -16.88
C ALA A 17 22.00 26.71 -15.89
N ALA A 18 21.71 26.95 -14.60
CA ALA A 18 21.63 25.89 -13.62
C ALA A 18 20.42 25.01 -13.97
N GLY A 19 20.65 23.95 -14.72
CA GLY A 19 19.69 22.88 -14.91
C GLY A 19 19.43 22.23 -13.57
N ALA A 20 18.40 22.69 -12.85
CA ALA A 20 17.79 21.88 -11.82
C ALA A 20 17.23 20.65 -12.53
N SER A 21 17.90 19.51 -12.41
CA SER A 21 17.32 18.23 -12.78
C SER A 21 16.11 18.03 -11.88
N ALA A 22 14.92 18.40 -12.34
CA ALA A 22 13.67 18.06 -11.70
C ALA A 22 13.61 16.53 -11.67
N GLN A 23 13.99 15.92 -10.55
CA GLN A 23 13.73 14.50 -10.34
C GLN A 23 12.22 14.33 -10.46
N SER A 24 11.78 13.52 -11.43
CA SER A 24 10.36 13.21 -11.59
C SER A 24 9.81 12.71 -10.25
N PRO A 25 8.64 13.19 -9.81
CA PRO A 25 8.05 12.79 -8.54
C PRO A 25 7.92 11.26 -8.47
N LEU A 26 8.13 10.69 -7.28
CA LEU A 26 7.91 9.28 -7.04
C LEU A 26 6.42 8.96 -7.21
N THR A 27 6.09 7.96 -8.04
CA THR A 27 4.71 7.51 -8.28
C THR A 27 4.54 6.04 -7.92
N ALA A 28 3.32 5.64 -7.59
CA ALA A 28 2.98 4.24 -7.30
C ALA A 28 3.37 3.30 -8.45
N SER A 29 3.10 3.68 -9.71
CA SER A 29 3.48 2.90 -10.89
C SER A 29 4.99 2.67 -10.99
N LYS A 30 5.81 3.71 -10.76
CA LYS A 30 7.28 3.57 -10.80
C LYS A 30 7.78 2.65 -9.70
N VAL A 31 7.26 2.80 -8.48
CA VAL A 31 7.61 1.94 -7.35
C VAL A 31 7.19 0.49 -7.61
N PHE A 32 6.02 0.28 -8.22
CA PHE A 32 5.51 -1.04 -8.58
C PHE A 32 6.41 -1.74 -9.60
N VAL A 33 6.78 -1.07 -10.71
CA VAL A 33 7.66 -1.64 -11.75
C VAL A 33 9.04 -1.96 -11.20
N GLU A 34 9.63 -1.04 -10.43
CA GLU A 34 11.00 -1.18 -9.91
C GLU A 34 11.09 -2.05 -8.65
N ALA A 35 9.97 -2.53 -8.10
CA ALA A 35 10.04 -3.39 -6.92
C ALA A 35 10.83 -4.68 -7.22
N PRO A 36 11.63 -5.19 -6.26
CA PRO A 36 12.29 -6.48 -6.40
C PRO A 36 11.29 -7.61 -6.61
N ARG A 37 11.66 -8.65 -7.38
CA ARG A 37 10.78 -9.81 -7.65
C ARG A 37 10.21 -10.46 -6.38
N GLN A 38 10.96 -10.46 -5.28
CA GLN A 38 10.50 -10.99 -3.99
C GLN A 38 9.28 -10.26 -3.40
N VAL A 39 9.02 -9.01 -3.81
CA VAL A 39 7.85 -8.23 -3.37
C VAL A 39 6.60 -8.65 -4.15
N PHE A 40 6.75 -8.96 -5.43
CA PHE A 40 5.70 -9.46 -6.32
C PHE A 40 6.12 -10.79 -6.95
N PRO A 41 6.13 -11.92 -6.21
CA PRO A 41 6.77 -13.17 -6.64
C PRO A 41 6.23 -13.74 -7.96
N LEU A 42 4.96 -13.43 -8.26
CA LEU A 42 4.25 -13.93 -9.45
C LEU A 42 4.51 -13.10 -10.70
N LEU A 43 5.10 -11.91 -10.57
CA LEU A 43 5.25 -10.93 -11.64
C LEU A 43 6.71 -10.50 -11.74
N ASP A 44 7.32 -10.74 -12.90
CA ASP A 44 8.62 -10.12 -13.17
C ASP A 44 8.46 -8.63 -13.52
N ARG A 45 9.57 -7.95 -13.78
CA ARG A 45 9.56 -6.52 -14.10
C ARG A 45 8.79 -6.21 -15.40
N ASN A 46 8.93 -7.05 -16.43
CA ASN A 46 8.29 -6.80 -17.72
C ASN A 46 6.79 -7.02 -17.62
N ALA A 47 6.35 -8.09 -16.95
CA ALA A 47 4.94 -8.34 -16.68
C ALA A 47 4.28 -7.13 -15.99
N ARG A 48 4.96 -6.52 -15.01
CA ARG A 48 4.45 -5.33 -14.32
C ARG A 48 4.41 -4.10 -15.22
N LEU A 49 5.41 -3.92 -16.08
CA LEU A 49 5.42 -2.83 -17.06
C LEU A 49 4.27 -2.97 -18.05
N ASP A 50 4.07 -4.16 -18.60
CA ASP A 50 2.97 -4.46 -19.53
C ASP A 50 1.61 -4.18 -18.88
N MET A 51 1.42 -4.54 -17.61
CA MET A 51 0.18 -4.27 -16.88
C MET A 51 -0.10 -2.78 -16.69
N ILE A 52 0.93 -1.95 -16.51
CA ILE A 52 0.78 -0.48 -16.48
C ILE A 52 0.33 0.00 -17.85
N ASP A 53 1.03 -0.41 -18.91
CA ASP A 53 0.73 0.01 -20.28
C ASP A 53 -0.70 -0.37 -20.69
N TYR A 54 -1.15 -1.59 -20.35
CA TYR A 54 -2.53 -2.02 -20.60
C TYR A 54 -3.54 -1.11 -19.90
N PHE A 55 -3.33 -0.82 -18.61
CA PHE A 55 -4.26 0.01 -17.84
C PHE A 55 -4.32 1.45 -18.37
N GLU A 56 -3.16 2.08 -18.63
CA GLU A 56 -3.08 3.47 -19.10
C GLU A 56 -3.68 3.67 -20.49
N ASN A 57 -3.67 2.63 -21.33
CA ASN A 57 -4.31 2.63 -22.65
C ASN A 57 -5.78 2.16 -22.61
N GLY A 58 -6.37 1.96 -21.42
CA GLY A 58 -7.77 1.54 -21.28
C GLY A 58 -8.05 0.11 -21.78
N MET A 59 -7.00 -0.72 -21.88
CA MET A 59 -7.12 -2.10 -22.31
C MET A 59 -7.57 -2.99 -21.13
N THR A 60 -8.35 -4.03 -21.44
CA THR A 60 -8.80 -5.04 -20.46
C THR A 60 -7.90 -6.28 -20.43
N ASN A 61 -6.73 -6.19 -21.08
CA ASN A 61 -5.75 -7.25 -21.15
C ASN A 61 -5.27 -7.65 -19.75
N THR A 62 -5.00 -8.94 -19.60
CA THR A 62 -4.42 -9.51 -18.37
C THR A 62 -3.08 -10.14 -18.71
N THR A 63 -2.17 -10.13 -17.75
CA THR A 63 -0.82 -10.67 -17.91
C THR A 63 -0.74 -12.04 -17.23
N ALA A 64 -0.20 -13.03 -17.94
CA ALA A 64 0.04 -14.35 -17.38
C ALA A 64 1.09 -14.26 -16.25
N ASN A 65 0.80 -14.87 -15.11
CA ASN A 65 1.67 -14.86 -13.95
C ASN A 65 2.45 -16.17 -13.79
N ALA A 66 3.42 -16.19 -12.86
CA ALA A 66 4.30 -17.36 -12.67
C ALA A 66 3.57 -18.65 -12.24
N MET A 67 2.30 -18.57 -11.82
CA MET A 67 1.44 -19.71 -11.51
C MET A 67 0.51 -20.10 -12.68
N GLN A 68 0.74 -19.57 -13.88
CA GLN A 68 -0.11 -19.77 -15.06
C GLN A 68 -1.54 -19.23 -14.92
N GLY A 69 -1.78 -18.38 -13.91
CA GLY A 69 -3.02 -17.60 -13.77
C GLY A 69 -2.90 -16.23 -14.40
N GLN A 70 -3.96 -15.42 -14.28
CA GLN A 70 -4.02 -14.08 -14.85
C GLN A 70 -3.92 -13.00 -13.75
N SER A 71 -3.11 -11.98 -14.00
CA SER A 71 -2.97 -10.79 -13.16
C SER A 71 -3.29 -9.53 -13.95
N ALA A 72 -3.76 -8.49 -13.28
CA ALA A 72 -4.04 -7.19 -13.90
C ALA A 72 -3.88 -6.06 -12.89
N VAL A 73 -3.37 -4.91 -13.34
CA VAL A 73 -3.58 -3.66 -12.61
C VAL A 73 -5.04 -3.26 -12.78
N THR A 74 -5.73 -2.95 -11.69
CA THR A 74 -7.16 -2.64 -11.66
C THR A 74 -7.45 -1.19 -11.32
N ALA A 75 -6.49 -0.47 -10.75
CA ALA A 75 -6.56 0.97 -10.50
C ALA A 75 -5.16 1.57 -10.41
N ILE A 76 -4.98 2.79 -10.91
CA ILE A 76 -3.77 3.59 -10.75
C ILE A 76 -4.16 5.02 -10.35
N SER A 77 -3.43 5.56 -9.38
CA SER A 77 -3.32 6.97 -9.08
C SER A 77 -1.83 7.32 -8.84
N PRO A 78 -1.47 8.61 -8.72
CA PRO A 78 -0.09 8.97 -8.39
C PRO A 78 0.43 8.34 -7.09
N LEU A 79 -0.46 8.17 -6.10
CA LEU A 79 -0.10 7.69 -4.75
C LEU A 79 -0.51 6.24 -4.47
N SER A 80 -1.34 5.63 -5.31
CA SER A 80 -1.84 4.27 -5.10
C SER A 80 -1.93 3.46 -6.38
N LEU A 81 -1.81 2.14 -6.25
CA LEU A 81 -1.96 1.19 -7.35
C LEU A 81 -2.56 -0.11 -6.81
N SER A 82 -3.58 -0.63 -7.49
CA SER A 82 -4.24 -1.88 -7.12
C SER A 82 -3.99 -2.96 -8.17
N VAL A 83 -3.73 -4.18 -7.72
CA VAL A 83 -3.41 -5.34 -8.57
C VAL A 83 -4.27 -6.52 -8.19
N LYS A 84 -4.97 -7.10 -9.16
CA LYS A 84 -5.44 -8.48 -9.07
C LYS A 84 -4.23 -9.40 -9.29
N MET A 85 -3.81 -10.12 -8.26
CA MET A 85 -2.67 -11.04 -8.35
C MET A 85 -3.10 -12.42 -8.85
N THR A 86 -4.18 -12.96 -8.30
CA THR A 86 -4.84 -14.20 -8.76
C THR A 86 -6.36 -14.05 -8.62
N ASP A 87 -7.12 -15.09 -8.91
CA ASP A 87 -8.57 -15.09 -8.62
C ASP A 87 -8.89 -15.02 -7.12
N SER A 88 -7.93 -15.41 -6.27
CA SER A 88 -8.10 -15.44 -4.80
C SER A 88 -7.17 -14.49 -4.06
N SER A 89 -6.47 -13.58 -4.75
CA SER A 89 -5.58 -12.62 -4.09
C SER A 89 -5.44 -11.29 -4.83
N SER A 90 -5.32 -10.22 -4.06
CA SER A 90 -5.16 -8.84 -4.56
C SER A 90 -4.17 -8.07 -3.69
N TYR A 91 -3.40 -7.18 -4.33
CA TYR A 91 -2.42 -6.33 -3.69
C TYR A 91 -2.80 -4.85 -3.91
N GLU A 92 -2.59 -4.02 -2.91
CA GLU A 92 -2.75 -2.56 -2.96
C GLU A 92 -1.42 -1.95 -2.49
N LEU A 93 -0.83 -1.10 -3.34
CA LEU A 93 0.42 -0.41 -3.08
C LEU A 93 0.12 1.08 -2.89
N ASP A 94 0.56 1.64 -1.78
CA ASP A 94 0.33 3.04 -1.44
C ASP A 94 1.63 3.75 -1.03
N LEU A 95 1.77 4.99 -1.46
CA LEU A 95 2.83 5.88 -1.02
C LEU A 95 2.40 6.61 0.26
N LEU A 96 3.26 6.56 1.28
CA LEU A 96 3.06 7.19 2.58
C LEU A 96 4.09 8.31 2.79
N PRO A 97 3.74 9.58 2.49
CA PRO A 97 4.60 10.72 2.80
C PRO A 97 4.90 10.80 4.30
N THR A 98 6.16 11.03 4.65
CA THR A 98 6.59 11.13 6.04
C THR A 98 6.73 12.59 6.47
N ALA A 99 6.67 12.84 7.79
CA ALA A 99 6.89 14.17 8.34
C ALA A 99 8.32 14.71 8.09
N LYS A 100 9.27 13.83 7.70
CA LYS A 100 10.66 14.20 7.40
C LYS A 100 10.90 14.55 5.93
N GLY A 101 9.88 14.44 5.08
CA GLY A 101 9.99 14.69 3.64
C GLY A 101 10.34 13.46 2.79
N ASP A 102 10.67 12.33 3.42
CA ASP A 102 10.81 11.05 2.72
C ASP A 102 9.43 10.40 2.46
N THR A 103 9.39 9.37 1.61
CA THR A 103 8.18 8.59 1.31
C THR A 103 8.41 7.11 1.57
N LEU A 104 7.54 6.50 2.38
CA LEU A 104 7.48 5.04 2.55
C LEU A 104 6.50 4.43 1.56
N VAL A 105 6.58 3.12 1.39
CA VAL A 105 5.67 2.33 0.56
C VAL A 105 4.97 1.32 1.44
N MET A 106 3.64 1.37 1.45
CA MET A 106 2.81 0.35 2.04
C MET A 106 2.35 -0.62 0.97
N LEU A 107 2.36 -1.91 1.30
CA LEU A 107 1.77 -2.97 0.49
C LEU A 107 0.76 -3.71 1.37
N ILE A 108 -0.51 -3.62 0.99
CA ILE A 108 -1.58 -4.46 1.52
C ILE A 108 -1.69 -5.67 0.60
N SER A 109 -1.54 -6.88 1.15
CA SER A 109 -1.76 -8.13 0.43
C SER A 109 -2.96 -8.85 1.03
N THR A 110 -3.95 -9.15 0.21
CA THR A 110 -5.22 -9.75 0.63
C THR A 110 -5.40 -11.10 -0.04
N VAL A 111 -5.80 -12.10 0.75
CA VAL A 111 -6.28 -13.39 0.26
C VAL A 111 -7.78 -13.49 0.52
N ALA A 112 -8.56 -14.01 -0.43
CA ALA A 112 -10.01 -13.93 -0.40
C ALA A 112 -10.72 -15.17 0.21
N THR A 113 -9.99 -16.24 0.54
CA THR A 113 -10.59 -17.51 0.96
C THR A 113 -10.19 -17.88 2.40
N PRO A 114 -11.13 -18.30 3.28
CA PRO A 114 -12.58 -18.41 3.09
C PRO A 114 -13.33 -17.05 3.13
N ALA A 115 -12.66 -16.00 3.63
CA ALA A 115 -13.10 -14.62 3.55
C ALA A 115 -11.85 -13.73 3.39
N PRO A 116 -11.99 -12.45 3.00
CA PRO A 116 -10.86 -11.55 2.87
C PRO A 116 -10.07 -11.36 4.18
N ASP A 117 -8.78 -11.72 4.16
CA ASP A 117 -7.81 -11.40 5.22
C ASP A 117 -6.57 -10.76 4.61
N SER A 118 -6.15 -9.65 5.20
CA SER A 118 -5.07 -8.80 4.70
C SER A 118 -3.85 -8.84 5.62
N LYS A 119 -2.69 -8.61 5.01
CA LYS A 119 -1.43 -8.30 5.69
C LYS A 119 -0.88 -6.98 5.14
N ILE A 120 -0.18 -6.24 5.99
CA ILE A 120 0.54 -5.02 5.61
C ILE A 120 2.04 -5.26 5.70
N SER A 121 2.76 -4.73 4.73
CA SER A 121 4.20 -4.49 4.76
C SER A 121 4.44 -3.00 4.49
N ILE A 122 5.24 -2.33 5.32
CA ILE A 122 5.63 -0.92 5.12
C ILE A 122 7.15 -0.86 5.01
N ARG A 123 7.67 -0.34 3.91
CA ARG A 123 9.11 -0.28 3.61
C ARG A 123 9.55 1.07 3.11
N SER A 124 10.87 1.30 3.08
CA SER A 124 11.45 2.40 2.29
C SER A 124 11.12 2.25 0.80
N SER A 125 11.10 3.35 0.05
CA SER A 125 10.76 3.35 -1.38
C SER A 125 11.70 2.56 -2.29
N ASP A 126 12.90 2.25 -1.81
CA ASP A 126 13.87 1.35 -2.45
C ASP A 126 13.70 -0.13 -2.04
N TRP A 127 12.68 -0.43 -1.23
CA TRP A 127 12.33 -1.74 -0.70
C TRP A 127 13.35 -2.39 0.24
N ARG A 128 14.38 -1.65 0.68
CA ARG A 128 15.49 -2.22 1.48
C ARG A 128 15.21 -2.30 2.97
N THR A 129 14.50 -1.31 3.52
CA THR A 129 14.29 -1.19 4.97
C THR A 129 12.86 -1.54 5.32
N ASP A 130 12.66 -2.56 6.16
CA ASP A 130 11.35 -2.91 6.70
C ASP A 130 11.01 -2.02 7.90
N MET A 131 9.92 -1.27 7.80
CA MET A 131 9.44 -0.34 8.81
C MET A 131 8.12 -0.80 9.44
N THR A 132 7.59 -1.95 9.00
CA THR A 132 6.24 -2.43 9.32
C THR A 132 5.96 -2.40 10.82
N ALA A 133 6.78 -3.08 11.62
CA ALA A 133 6.56 -3.21 13.06
C ALA A 133 6.58 -1.87 13.82
N SER A 134 7.32 -0.88 13.31
CA SER A 134 7.39 0.46 13.90
C SER A 134 6.25 1.38 13.46
N ALA A 135 5.68 1.11 12.29
CA ALA A 135 4.68 1.94 11.62
C ALA A 135 3.24 1.44 11.84
N PHE A 136 3.05 0.14 12.02
CA PHE A 136 1.74 -0.46 12.23
C PHE A 136 1.82 -1.74 13.06
N THR A 137 0.86 -1.92 13.95
CA THR A 137 0.69 -3.15 14.72
C THR A 137 -0.72 -3.67 14.46
N ARG A 138 -0.83 -4.89 13.92
CA ARG A 138 -2.12 -5.55 13.71
C ARG A 138 -2.85 -5.64 15.05
N PRO A 139 -4.14 -5.27 15.14
CA PRO A 139 -4.87 -5.35 16.39
C PRO A 139 -5.06 -6.79 16.83
N THR A 140 -4.90 -7.03 18.13
CA THR A 140 -5.18 -8.32 18.76
C THR A 140 -6.69 -8.55 18.90
N LEU A 141 -7.11 -9.79 19.20
CA LEU A 141 -8.52 -10.11 19.45
C LEU A 141 -9.14 -9.17 20.50
N ASP A 142 -8.43 -8.91 21.60
CA ASP A 142 -8.89 -8.01 22.67
C ASP A 142 -9.25 -6.60 22.18
N GLN A 143 -8.52 -6.09 21.19
CA GLN A 143 -8.77 -4.77 20.61
C GLN A 143 -9.94 -4.74 19.63
N TRP A 144 -10.46 -5.91 19.26
CA TRP A 144 -11.68 -6.10 18.49
C TRP A 144 -12.91 -6.35 19.36
N LEU A 145 -12.76 -6.48 20.69
CA LEU A 145 -13.88 -6.70 21.58
C LEU A 145 -14.63 -5.41 21.91
N THR A 146 -15.97 -5.47 21.88
CA THR A 146 -16.82 -4.49 22.55
C THR A 146 -16.66 -4.60 24.06
N ASP A 147 -17.26 -3.67 24.82
CA ASP A 147 -17.28 -3.76 26.30
C ASP A 147 -17.88 -5.11 26.75
N LYS A 148 -19.00 -5.51 26.15
CA LYS A 148 -19.62 -6.82 26.40
C LYS A 148 -18.71 -7.99 26.00
N GLY A 149 -17.98 -7.85 24.89
CA GLY A 149 -17.05 -8.90 24.45
C GLY A 149 -15.90 -9.10 25.44
N ARG A 150 -15.41 -8.02 26.06
CA ARG A 150 -14.37 -8.11 27.11
C ARG A 150 -14.89 -8.81 28.36
N ASP A 151 -16.14 -8.55 28.74
CA ASP A 151 -16.78 -9.23 29.87
C ASP A 151 -17.03 -10.73 29.59
N ASN A 152 -17.14 -11.13 28.31
CA ASN A 152 -17.42 -12.50 27.88
C ASN A 152 -16.27 -13.13 27.05
N LYS A 153 -15.03 -12.74 27.36
CA LYS A 153 -13.85 -13.10 26.55
C LYS A 153 -13.67 -14.61 26.33
N VAL A 154 -13.92 -15.43 27.35
CA VAL A 154 -13.79 -16.90 27.26
C VAL A 154 -14.74 -17.48 26.21
N GLU A 155 -15.97 -16.96 26.14
CA GLU A 155 -16.97 -17.37 25.15
C GLU A 155 -16.53 -16.95 23.74
N VAL A 156 -16.02 -15.72 23.58
CA VAL A 156 -15.49 -15.26 22.30
C VAL A 156 -14.33 -16.12 21.82
N GLU A 157 -13.36 -16.43 22.69
CA GLU A 157 -12.20 -17.25 22.35
C GLU A 157 -12.58 -18.69 21.98
N ALA A 158 -13.67 -19.23 22.57
CA ALA A 158 -14.17 -20.56 22.23
C ALA A 158 -14.78 -20.63 20.83
N PHE A 159 -15.46 -19.56 20.38
CA PHE A 159 -16.18 -19.53 19.10
C PHE A 159 -15.43 -18.82 17.96
N VAL A 160 -14.45 -17.97 18.28
CA VAL A 160 -13.70 -17.14 17.32
C VAL A 160 -12.21 -17.51 17.38
N PRO A 161 -11.78 -18.59 16.69
CA PRO A 161 -10.40 -19.06 16.77
C PRO A 161 -9.39 -18.09 16.14
N PHE A 162 -9.84 -17.32 15.15
CA PHE A 162 -9.06 -16.26 14.50
C PHE A 162 -10.01 -15.25 13.85
N LEU A 163 -9.49 -14.05 13.59
CA LEU A 163 -10.19 -12.99 12.88
C LEU A 163 -9.72 -12.90 11.44
N LEU A 164 -10.65 -12.82 10.50
CA LEU A 164 -10.39 -12.53 9.09
C LEU A 164 -10.65 -11.04 8.86
N ILE A 165 -9.59 -10.25 8.66
CA ILE A 165 -9.69 -8.79 8.58
C ILE A 165 -9.14 -8.31 7.25
N SER A 166 -9.97 -7.65 6.45
CA SER A 166 -9.49 -6.96 5.24
C SER A 166 -9.12 -5.51 5.52
N TYR A 167 -8.12 -5.03 4.79
CA TYR A 167 -7.60 -3.67 4.89
C TYR A 167 -7.86 -2.91 3.59
N SER A 168 -8.14 -1.61 3.69
CA SER A 168 -8.15 -0.69 2.55
C SER A 168 -7.61 0.67 2.99
N TYR A 169 -6.88 1.35 2.12
CA TYR A 169 -6.31 2.65 2.43
C TYR A 169 -6.85 3.73 1.48
N ASP A 170 -7.06 4.92 2.03
CA ASP A 170 -7.41 6.11 1.26
C ASP A 170 -6.26 7.13 1.39
N PRO A 171 -5.46 7.32 0.32
CA PRO A 171 -4.38 8.30 0.32
C PRO A 171 -4.84 9.75 0.51
N SER A 172 -6.09 10.07 0.19
CA SER A 172 -6.61 11.45 0.28
C SER A 172 -6.90 11.87 1.72
N SER A 173 -7.41 10.95 2.53
CA SER A 173 -7.69 11.16 3.96
C SER A 173 -6.59 10.61 4.88
N ALA A 174 -5.63 9.89 4.30
CA ALA A 174 -4.57 9.16 4.99
C ALA A 174 -5.12 8.14 6.00
N VAL A 175 -6.28 7.53 5.70
CA VAL A 175 -6.97 6.59 6.59
C VAL A 175 -6.83 5.16 6.08
N LEU A 176 -6.32 4.30 6.96
CA LEU A 176 -6.37 2.85 6.84
C LEU A 176 -7.61 2.34 7.55
N LYS A 177 -8.49 1.66 6.82
CA LYS A 177 -9.69 1.01 7.34
C LYS A 177 -9.47 -0.50 7.43
N LEU A 178 -9.87 -1.08 8.57
CA LEU A 178 -9.88 -2.50 8.84
C LEU A 178 -11.33 -2.96 8.98
N THR A 179 -11.72 -4.00 8.24
CA THR A 179 -13.08 -4.55 8.26
C THR A 179 -13.04 -6.00 8.74
N ASN A 180 -13.86 -6.33 9.73
CA ASN A 180 -13.98 -7.67 10.27
C ASN A 180 -14.92 -8.53 9.40
N ASN A 181 -14.34 -9.48 8.68
CA ASN A 181 -15.05 -10.38 7.77
C ASN A 181 -15.37 -11.74 8.39
N THR A 182 -15.14 -11.93 9.68
CA THR A 182 -15.28 -13.23 10.38
C THR A 182 -16.68 -13.83 10.23
N ARG A 183 -17.71 -12.99 10.03
CA ARG A 183 -19.08 -13.41 9.68
C ARG A 183 -19.15 -14.35 8.47
N GLN A 184 -18.29 -14.15 7.49
CA GLN A 184 -18.29 -14.94 6.24
C GLN A 184 -17.72 -16.35 6.45
N PHE A 185 -17.01 -16.57 7.56
CA PHE A 185 -16.41 -17.86 7.91
C PHE A 185 -17.23 -18.64 8.94
N LEU A 186 -17.79 -17.97 9.94
CA LEU A 186 -18.61 -18.62 10.96
C LEU A 186 -20.01 -18.94 10.41
N SER A 187 -20.59 -20.05 10.88
CA SER A 187 -22.01 -20.33 10.64
C SER A 187 -22.90 -19.27 11.32
N SER A 188 -24.11 -19.09 10.81
CA SER A 188 -25.00 -18.02 11.27
C SER A 188 -25.31 -18.09 12.76
N ASP A 189 -25.56 -19.29 13.29
CA ASP A 189 -25.85 -19.56 14.71
C ASP A 189 -24.68 -19.19 15.63
N ILE A 190 -23.46 -19.56 15.24
CA ILE A 190 -22.26 -19.18 15.98
C ILE A 190 -22.04 -17.67 15.89
N TYR A 191 -22.16 -17.09 14.70
CA TYR A 191 -21.95 -15.65 14.52
C TYR A 191 -22.95 -14.81 15.30
N GLU A 192 -24.23 -15.18 15.33
CA GLU A 192 -25.25 -14.47 16.11
C GLU A 192 -24.94 -14.42 17.60
N THR A 193 -24.31 -15.48 18.13
CA THR A 193 -23.86 -15.55 19.53
C THR A 193 -22.74 -14.54 19.82
N VAL A 194 -21.76 -14.40 18.92
CA VAL A 194 -20.57 -13.55 19.14
C VAL A 194 -20.65 -12.15 18.51
N ALA A 195 -21.63 -11.90 17.63
CA ALA A 195 -21.83 -10.60 16.99
C ALA A 195 -21.86 -9.40 17.95
N PRO A 196 -22.57 -9.43 19.11
CA PRO A 196 -22.56 -8.29 20.05
C PRO A 196 -21.21 -8.08 20.74
N TYR A 197 -20.29 -9.04 20.66
CA TYR A 197 -18.99 -9.02 21.32
C TYR A 197 -17.87 -8.46 20.43
N LEU A 198 -18.09 -8.37 19.12
CA LEU A 198 -17.06 -7.99 18.15
C LEU A 198 -17.36 -6.63 17.54
N LEU A 199 -16.31 -5.81 17.40
CA LEU A 199 -16.34 -4.62 16.56
C LEU A 199 -16.33 -5.04 15.08
N GLY A 200 -17.15 -4.36 14.27
CA GLY A 200 -17.21 -4.59 12.83
C GLY A 200 -16.05 -3.96 12.06
N GLU A 201 -15.55 -2.82 12.54
CA GLU A 201 -14.51 -2.05 11.85
C GLU A 201 -13.57 -1.36 12.83
N LYS A 202 -12.35 -1.04 12.37
CA LYS A 202 -11.42 -0.12 13.04
C LYS A 202 -10.78 0.79 11.99
N SER A 203 -10.40 2.00 12.38
CA SER A 203 -9.70 2.92 11.48
C SER A 203 -8.45 3.48 12.13
N TYR A 204 -7.44 3.74 11.31
CA TYR A 204 -6.17 4.32 11.72
C TYR A 204 -5.82 5.43 10.75
N ARG A 205 -5.25 6.53 11.24
CA ARG A 205 -4.72 7.59 10.40
C ARG A 205 -3.21 7.55 10.39
N TRP A 206 -2.63 7.67 9.21
CA TRP A 206 -1.20 7.88 9.05
C TRP A 206 -0.82 9.30 9.50
N ASN A 207 0.15 9.42 10.42
CA ASN A 207 0.57 10.71 10.96
C ASN A 207 1.93 11.20 10.43
N GLY A 208 2.42 10.61 9.34
CA GLY A 208 3.77 10.88 8.81
C GLY A 208 4.87 10.03 9.46
N LYS A 209 4.55 9.14 10.41
CA LYS A 209 5.49 8.20 11.04
C LYS A 209 4.90 6.82 11.27
N LYS A 210 3.66 6.76 11.76
CA LYS A 210 2.95 5.52 12.06
C LYS A 210 1.44 5.71 11.92
N PHE A 211 0.73 4.60 11.83
CA PHE A 211 -0.72 4.56 11.91
C PHE A 211 -1.17 4.69 13.37
N THR A 212 -2.03 5.67 13.65
CA THR A 212 -2.63 5.90 14.98
C THR A 212 -4.12 5.63 14.94
N PRO A 213 -4.69 4.92 15.93
CA PRO A 213 -6.13 4.65 15.96
C PRO A 213 -6.97 5.92 15.87
N LEU A 214 -8.01 5.88 15.06
CA LEU A 214 -9.12 6.83 15.10
C LEU A 214 -10.14 6.34 16.13
N LYS A 215 -10.73 7.29 16.86
CA LYS A 215 -11.81 7.02 17.82
C LYS A 215 -13.13 6.83 17.10
#